data_AF-A0A2D5XN80-F1
#
_entry.id   AF-A0A2D5XN80-F1
#
_cell.length_a   1.000
_cell.length_b   1.000
_cell.length_c   1.000
_cell.angle_alpha   90.00
_cell.angle_beta   90.00
_cell.angle_gamma   90.00
#
_symmetry.space_group_name_H-M   'P 1'
#
loop_
_entity.id
_entity.type
_entity.pdbx_description
1 polymer ?
#
loop_
_entity_poly.entity_id
_entity_poly.type
_entity_poly.pdbx_seq_one_letter_code
_entity_poly.pdbx_strand_id
1 'polypeptide(L)' 'MKDIGTHLFLFLLASTAIVAITTMLAEPDDATARRVFYHRWKKFILTSAAVALVMILLGYTLASI' A
#
# COMPACT_ATOMS: atom_id res chain seq x y z
N MET A 1 18.83 -5.02 -8.15
CA MET A 1 17.40 -5.34 -8.32
C MET A 1 17.06 -6.82 -8.03
N LYS A 2 17.94 -7.64 -7.41
CA LYS A 2 17.69 -9.09 -7.25
C LYS A 2 16.63 -9.44 -6.18
N ASP A 3 16.18 -8.49 -5.37
CA ASP A 3 15.28 -8.74 -4.24
C ASP A 3 13.87 -8.13 -4.39
N ILE A 4 13.48 -7.74 -5.60
CA ILE A 4 12.20 -7.05 -5.85
C ILE A 4 11.00 -7.85 -5.35
N GLY A 5 11.04 -9.18 -5.49
CA GLY A 5 9.98 -10.08 -5.01
C GLY A 5 9.87 -10.07 -3.49
N THR A 6 11.01 -10.14 -2.77
CA THR A 6 11.06 -10.07 -1.31
C THR A 6 10.53 -8.73 -0.80
N HIS A 7 10.93 -7.63 -1.43
CA HIS A 7 10.50 -6.29 -1.03
C HIS A 7 9.01 -6.08 -1.30
N LEU A 8 8.50 -6.56 -2.44
CA LEU A 8 7.08 -6.51 -2.75
C LEU A 8 6.26 -7.36 -1.75
N PHE A 9 6.75 -8.56 -1.42
CA PHE A 9 6.11 -9.41 -0.43
C PHE A 9 6.07 -8.74 0.95
N LEU A 10 7.20 -8.21 1.43
CA LEU A 10 7.27 -7.50 2.71
C LEU A 10 6.37 -6.28 2.72
N PHE A 11 6.30 -5.52 1.62
CA PHE A 11 5.40 -4.40 1.48
C PHE A 11 3.92 -4.81 1.55
N LEU A 12 3.52 -5.86 0.84
CA LEU A 12 2.16 -6.38 0.89
C LEU A 12 1.81 -6.90 2.29
N LEU A 13 2.72 -7.60 2.94
CA LEU A 13 2.54 -8.09 4.31
C LEU A 13 2.33 -6.92 5.29
N ALA A 14 3.24 -5.95 5.28
CA ALA A 14 3.21 -4.80 6.18
C ALA A 14 1.97 -3.93 5.94
N SER A 15 1.65 -3.62 4.68
CA SER A 15 0.46 -2.84 4.33
C SER A 15 -0.83 -3.54 4.74
N THR A 16 -0.90 -4.86 4.59
CA THR A 16 -2.04 -5.66 5.08
C THR A 16 -2.19 -5.53 6.60
N ALA A 17 -1.10 -5.67 7.36
CA ALA A 17 -1.13 -5.53 8.81
C ALA A 17 -1.57 -4.13 9.27
N ILE A 18 -1.01 -3.07 8.66
CA ILE A 18 -1.33 -1.68 8.98
C ILE A 18 -2.81 -1.39 8.68
N VAL A 19 -3.29 -1.77 7.49
CA VAL A 19 -4.68 -1.53 7.12
C VAL A 19 -5.63 -2.35 7.98
N ALA A 20 -5.25 -3.57 8.37
CA ALA A 20 -6.08 -4.41 9.24
C ALA A 20 -6.24 -3.76 10.62
N ILE A 21 -5.13 -3.41 11.27
CA ILE A 21 -5.13 -2.77 12.60
C ILE A 21 -5.91 -1.46 12.55
N THR A 22 -5.63 -0.60 11.59
CA THR A 22 -6.33 0.69 11.46
C THR A 22 -7.81 0.53 11.14
N THR A 23 -8.21 -0.50 10.38
CA THR A 23 -9.62 -0.78 10.13
C THR A 23 -10.34 -1.29 11.37
N MET A 24 -9.71 -2.17 12.16
CA MET A 24 -10.26 -2.65 13.43
C MET A 24 -10.39 -1.54 14.47
N LEU A 25 -9.47 -0.57 14.48
CA LEU A 25 -9.55 0.58 15.39
C LEU A 25 -10.58 1.63 14.95
N ALA A 26 -10.83 1.74 13.64
CA ALA A 26 -11.75 2.74 13.09
C ALA A 26 -13.21 2.28 13.06
N GLU A 27 -13.45 0.97 12.95
CA GLU A 27 -14.81 0.41 12.85
C GLU A 27 -15.17 -0.34 14.14
N PRO A 28 -16.24 0.06 14.85
CA PRO A 28 -16.64 -0.58 16.11
C PRO A 28 -17.34 -1.94 15.91
N ASP A 29 -17.73 -2.28 14.68
CA ASP A 29 -18.41 -3.52 14.33
C ASP A 29 -17.56 -4.37 13.37
N ASP A 30 -17.32 -5.64 13.76
CA ASP A 30 -16.50 -6.60 13.00
C ASP A 30 -17.07 -6.89 11.60
N ALA A 31 -18.40 -6.94 11.46
CA ALA A 31 -19.06 -7.21 10.19
C ALA A 31 -18.86 -6.06 9.18
N THR A 32 -18.80 -4.83 9.69
CA THR A 32 -18.50 -3.61 8.91
C THR A 32 -17.00 -3.54 8.60
N ALA A 33 -16.14 -3.78 9.59
CA ALA A 33 -14.69 -3.82 9.44
C ALA A 33 -14.25 -4.76 8.31
N ARG A 34 -14.80 -5.98 8.27
CA ARG A 34 -14.48 -6.98 7.22
C ARG A 34 -14.86 -6.50 5.81
N ARG A 35 -16.02 -5.83 5.67
CA ARG A 35 -16.50 -5.31 4.37
C ARG A 35 -15.64 -4.14 3.88
N VAL A 36 -15.27 -3.25 4.80
CA VAL A 36 -14.53 -2.01 4.47
C VAL A 36 -13.03 -2.28 4.29
N PHE A 37 -12.49 -3.30 4.97
CA PHE A 37 -11.07 -3.66 4.92
C PHE A 37 -10.54 -3.80 3.50
N TYR A 38 -11.19 -4.62 2.67
CA TYR A 38 -10.71 -4.88 1.31
C TYR A 38 -10.66 -3.60 0.46
N HIS A 39 -11.66 -2.72 0.60
CA HIS A 39 -11.71 -1.45 -0.12
C HIS A 39 -10.58 -0.51 0.35
N ARG A 40 -10.36 -0.38 1.66
CA ARG A 40 -9.27 0.43 2.23
C ARG A 40 -7.90 -0.11 1.83
N TRP A 41 -7.73 -1.43 1.87
CA TRP A 41 -6.49 -2.09 1.50
C TRP A 41 -6.15 -1.86 0.02
N LYS A 42 -7.10 -2.11 -0.89
CA LYS A 42 -6.89 -1.87 -2.32
C LYS A 42 -6.56 -0.40 -2.60
N LYS A 43 -7.27 0.54 -1.96
CA LYS A 43 -7.01 1.98 -2.11
C LYS A 43 -5.60 2.35 -1.62
N PHE A 44 -5.16 1.79 -0.51
CA PHE A 44 -3.82 2.01 0.03
C PHE A 44 -2.72 1.53 -0.93
N ILE A 45 -2.85 0.30 -1.45
CA ILE A 45 -1.89 -0.26 -2.41
C ILE A 45 -1.83 0.58 -3.69
N LEU A 46 -2.98 0.95 -4.26
CA LEU A 46 -3.04 1.77 -5.47
C LEU A 46 -2.42 3.14 -5.27
N THR A 47 -2.68 3.79 -4.14
CA THR A 47 -2.10 5.10 -3.82
C THR A 47 -0.58 4.99 -3.68
N SER A 48 -0.10 3.94 -3.00
CA SER A 48 1.34 3.71 -2.86
C SER A 48 2.02 3.45 -4.20
N ALA A 49 1.40 2.67 -5.09
CA ALA A 49 1.89 2.42 -6.44
C ALA A 49 1.94 3.71 -7.27
N ALA A 50 0.93 4.58 -7.16
CA ALA A 50 0.92 5.88 -7.82
C ALA A 50 2.06 6.78 -7.33
N VAL A 51 2.30 6.84 -6.01
CA VAL A 51 3.41 7.60 -5.44
C VAL A 51 4.75 7.05 -5.93
N ALA A 52 4.94 5.73 -5.91
CA ALA A 52 6.16 5.10 -6.42
C ALA A 52 6.39 5.43 -7.91
N LEU A 53 5.34 5.39 -8.73
CA LEU A 53 5.42 5.77 -10.14
C LEU A 53 5.86 7.22 -10.31
N VAL A 54 5.27 8.16 -9.55
CA VAL A 54 5.66 9.57 -9.58
C VAL A 54 7.12 9.76 -9.18
N MET A 55 7.59 9.07 -8.13
CA MET A 55 8.99 9.12 -7.72
C MET A 55 9.94 8.60 -8.80
N ILE A 56 9.56 7.51 -9.49
CA ILE A 56 10.34 6.97 -10.61
C ILE A 56 10.41 7.99 -11.75
N LEU A 57 9.27 8.57 -12.15
CA LEU A 57 9.22 9.58 -13.20
C LEU A 57 10.08 10.79 -12.87
N LEU A 58 9.98 11.31 -11.64
CA LEU A 58 10.82 12.42 -11.19
C LEU A 58 12.30 12.05 -11.22
N GLY A 59 12.66 10.84 -10.77
CA GLY A 59 14.03 10.33 -10.85
C GLY A 59 14.56 10.30 -12.27
N TYR A 60 13.76 9.86 -13.25
CA TYR A 60 14.14 9.90 -14.67
C TYR A 60 14.30 11.34 -15.18
N THR A 61 13.38 12.24 -14.85
CA THR A 61 13.46 13.64 -15.32
C THR A 61 14.65 14.38 -14.74
N LEU A 62 14.98 14.16 -13.46
CA LEU A 62 16.12 14.80 -12.80
C LEU A 62 17.45 14.20 -13.22
N ALA A 63 17.49 12.90 -13.56
CA ALA A 63 18.70 12.26 -14.08
C ALA A 63 18.97 12.60 -15.55
N SER A 64 17.98 13.10 -16.30
CA SER A 64 18.14 13.50 -17.70
C SER A 64 18.46 14.99 -17.90
N ILE A 65 18.50 15.78 -16.83
CA ILE A 65 18.90 17.19 -16.81
C ILE A 65 20.32 17.25 -16.25
#